data_AF-A0AA40ZYD9-F1
#
_entry.id   AF-A0AA40ZYD9-F1
#
_cell.length_a   1.000
_cell.length_b   1.000
_cell.length_c   1.000
_cell.angle_alpha   90.00
_cell.angle_beta   90.00
_cell.angle_gamma   90.00
#
_symmetry.space_group_name_H-M   'P 1'
#
loop_
_entity.id
_entity.type
_entity.pdbx_description
1 polymer ?
#
loop_
_entity_poly.entity_id
_entity_poly.type
_entity_poly.pdbx_seq_one_letter_code
_entity_poly.pdbx_strand_id
1 'polypeptide(L)'
;MNVKIQLSDEAYKTLVNGNGRLEGSLGLVSPTEGNFNAYRRSAQRPGGKYIKLPHGRASVGDSHVRLTLRIALDEADIVPADAIMDESRQASDFVDRVFDTEF
;
A
#
# COMPACT_ATOMS: atom_id res chain seq x y z
N MET A 1 -5.90 -30.16 -12.31
CA MET A 1 -7.10 -30.19 -11.45
C MET A 1 -7.90 -28.94 -11.76
N ASN A 2 -9.19 -29.07 -12.08
CA ASN A 2 -10.04 -27.95 -12.48
C ASN A 2 -11.16 -27.77 -11.45
N VAL A 3 -11.43 -26.53 -11.07
CA VAL A 3 -12.49 -26.16 -10.13
C VAL A 3 -13.38 -25.13 -10.81
N LYS A 4 -14.70 -25.32 -10.78
CA LYS A 4 -15.67 -24.34 -11.23
C LYS A 4 -15.92 -23.34 -10.10
N ILE A 5 -15.84 -22.05 -10.44
CA ILE A 5 -15.98 -20.97 -9.47
C ILE A 5 -17.23 -20.16 -9.80
N GLN A 6 -18.09 -19.97 -8.82
CA GLN A 6 -19.16 -18.99 -8.87
C GLN A 6 -18.64 -17.66 -8.33
N LEU A 7 -18.90 -16.58 -9.05
CA LEU A 7 -18.47 -15.21 -8.74
C LEU A 7 -19.72 -14.32 -8.67
N SER A 8 -19.70 -13.30 -7.81
CA SER A 8 -20.75 -12.27 -7.86
C SER A 8 -20.62 -11.43 -9.14
N ASP A 9 -21.74 -10.92 -9.65
CA ASP A 9 -21.76 -10.06 -10.84
C ASP A 9 -20.86 -8.83 -10.70
N GLU A 10 -20.77 -8.27 -9.49
CA GLU A 10 -19.91 -7.14 -9.18
C GLU A 10 -18.42 -7.51 -9.34
N ALA A 11 -18.00 -8.64 -8.77
CA ALA A 11 -16.64 -9.16 -8.89
C ALA A 11 -16.29 -9.48 -10.35
N TYR A 12 -17.21 -10.10 -11.08
CA TYR A 12 -17.04 -10.38 -12.50
C TYR A 12 -16.86 -9.08 -13.31
N LYS A 13 -17.70 -8.05 -13.07
CA LYS A 13 -17.55 -6.74 -13.71
C LYS A 13 -16.20 -6.10 -13.39
N THR A 14 -15.71 -6.19 -12.16
CA THR A 14 -14.38 -5.67 -11.79
C THR A 14 -13.26 -6.37 -12.54
N LEU A 15 -13.35 -7.71 -12.71
CA LEU A 15 -12.36 -8.49 -13.48
C LEU A 15 -12.37 -8.18 -14.96
N VAL A 16 -13.55 -7.92 -15.54
CA VAL A 16 -13.68 -7.66 -16.99
C VAL A 16 -13.33 -6.21 -17.32
N ASN A 17 -13.74 -5.26 -16.48
CA ASN A 17 -13.55 -3.83 -16.73
C ASN A 17 -12.17 -3.31 -16.30
N GLY A 18 -11.51 -3.99 -15.35
CA GLY A 18 -10.19 -3.61 -14.86
C GLY A 18 -9.17 -4.70 -15.17
N ASN A 19 -7.91 -4.32 -15.39
CA ASN A 19 -6.78 -5.24 -15.44
C ASN A 19 -6.42 -5.76 -14.02
N GLY A 20 -7.45 -6.07 -13.22
CA GLY A 20 -7.39 -6.19 -11.78
C GLY A 20 -7.31 -7.64 -11.31
N ARG A 21 -6.53 -7.86 -10.25
CA ARG A 21 -6.53 -9.09 -9.48
C ARG A 21 -7.56 -8.98 -8.35
N LEU A 22 -8.45 -9.95 -8.23
CA LEU A 22 -9.30 -10.11 -7.05
C LEU A 22 -8.62 -11.02 -6.03
N GLU A 23 -8.72 -10.62 -4.77
CA GLU A 23 -8.32 -11.43 -3.62
C GLU A 23 -9.56 -11.70 -2.77
N GLY A 24 -9.64 -12.91 -2.23
CA GLY A 24 -10.83 -13.38 -1.54
C GLY A 24 -10.65 -14.79 -1.02
N SER A 25 -11.72 -15.31 -0.43
CA SER A 25 -11.82 -16.70 -0.01
C SER A 25 -12.67 -17.50 -0.99
N LEU A 26 -12.31 -18.78 -1.19
CA LEU A 26 -13.10 -19.74 -1.95
C LEU A 26 -13.76 -20.71 -0.98
N GLY A 27 -15.08 -20.60 -0.82
CA GLY A 27 -15.87 -21.58 -0.09
C GLY A 27 -16.22 -22.75 -1.00
N LEU A 28 -15.65 -23.92 -0.76
CA LEU A 28 -15.96 -25.12 -1.55
C LEU A 28 -17.34 -25.67 -1.16
N VAL A 29 -18.21 -25.85 -2.15
CA VAL A 29 -19.49 -26.54 -2.00
C VAL A 29 -19.33 -28.02 -2.35
N SER A 30 -18.38 -28.32 -3.24
CA SER A 30 -17.92 -29.68 -3.56
C SER A 30 -16.41 -29.67 -3.84
N PRO A 31 -15.75 -30.83 -3.98
CA PRO A 31 -14.31 -30.90 -4.27
C PRO A 31 -13.90 -30.22 -5.59
N THR A 32 -14.86 -29.97 -6.48
CA THR A 32 -14.63 -29.37 -7.80
C THR A 32 -15.43 -28.09 -8.04
N GLU A 33 -16.21 -27.62 -7.07
CA GLU A 33 -17.07 -26.44 -7.22
C GLU A 33 -17.06 -25.59 -5.94
N GLY A 34 -16.94 -24.27 -6.09
CA GLY A 34 -16.90 -23.35 -4.97
C GLY A 34 -17.37 -21.94 -5.30
N ASN A 35 -17.77 -21.21 -4.26
CA ASN A 35 -18.19 -19.82 -4.33
C ASN A 35 -17.06 -18.90 -3.89
N PHE A 36 -16.72 -17.92 -4.73
CA PHE A 36 -15.66 -16.95 -4.45
C PHE A 36 -16.22 -15.68 -3.81
N ASN A 37 -15.75 -15.38 -2.60
CA ASN A 37 -16.09 -14.18 -1.87
C ASN A 37 -14.91 -13.20 -1.96
N ALA A 38 -15.05 -12.17 -2.78
CA ALA A 38 -14.05 -11.12 -2.88
C ALA A 38 -13.93 -10.36 -1.55
N TYR A 39 -12.71 -10.16 -1.08
CA TYR A 39 -12.47 -9.23 0.00
C TYR A 39 -12.79 -7.83 -0.50
N ARG A 40 -13.51 -7.05 0.33
CA ARG A 40 -13.57 -5.60 0.12
C ARG A 40 -12.16 -5.07 0.33
N ARG A 41 -11.39 -4.91 -0.75
CA ARG A 41 -10.21 -4.05 -0.69
C ARG A 41 -10.76 -2.68 -0.34
N SER A 42 -10.34 -2.12 0.80
CA SER A 42 -10.42 -0.67 0.95
C SER A 42 -9.74 -0.12 -0.29
N ALA A 43 -10.47 0.61 -1.13
CA ALA A 43 -9.90 1.21 -2.33
C ALA A 43 -8.56 1.82 -1.93
N GLN A 44 -7.49 1.47 -2.64
CA GLN A 44 -6.20 2.12 -2.47
C GLN A 44 -6.50 3.60 -2.66
N ARG A 45 -6.48 4.36 -1.55
CA ARG A 45 -6.96 5.75 -1.57
C ARG A 45 -6.16 6.48 -2.65
N PRO A 46 -6.81 7.01 -3.69
CA PRO A 46 -6.12 7.77 -4.71
C PRO A 46 -5.62 9.04 -4.02
N GLY A 47 -4.30 9.26 -3.94
CA GLY A 47 -3.75 10.51 -3.42
C GLY A 47 -2.51 10.39 -2.55
N GLY A 48 -2.17 9.20 -2.03
CA GLY A 48 -0.99 9.05 -1.18
C GLY A 48 0.34 9.22 -1.92
N LYS A 49 0.99 10.39 -1.82
CA LYS A 49 2.36 10.60 -2.31
C LYS A 49 3.35 10.12 -1.26
N TYR A 50 4.49 9.55 -1.67
CA TYR A 50 5.52 9.13 -0.73
C TYR A 50 6.93 9.26 -1.32
N ILE A 51 7.93 9.37 -0.44
CA ILE A 51 9.34 9.18 -0.77
C ILE A 51 9.90 8.01 0.02
N LYS A 52 10.81 7.29 -0.62
CA LYS A 52 11.63 6.28 0.06
C LYS A 52 12.85 6.97 0.65
N LEU A 53 13.14 6.66 1.90
CA LEU A 53 14.32 7.11 2.63
C LEU A 53 15.24 5.89 2.86
N PRO A 54 16.54 6.08 3.13
CA PRO A 54 17.46 4.98 3.39
C PRO A 54 16.95 4.02 4.48
N HIS A 55 16.47 4.55 5.61
CA HIS A 55 15.99 3.75 6.74
C HIS A 55 14.45 3.69 6.83
N GLY A 56 13.72 4.11 5.80
CA GLY A 56 12.26 4.12 5.89
C GLY A 56 11.52 4.80 4.75
N ARG A 57 10.47 5.54 5.10
CA ARG A 57 9.67 6.33 4.15
C ARG A 57 8.92 7.47 4.81
N ALA A 58 8.67 8.51 4.02
CA ALA A 58 7.71 9.55 4.33
C ALA A 58 6.53 9.48 3.37
N SER A 59 5.30 9.64 3.85
CA SER A 59 4.09 9.63 3.05
C SER A 59 3.15 10.77 3.43
N VAL A 60 2.58 11.42 2.42
CA VAL A 60 1.52 12.43 2.54
C VAL A 60 0.23 11.78 2.07
N GLY A 61 -0.78 11.75 2.93
CA GLY A 61 -2.14 11.40 2.55
C GLY A 61 -3.09 12.57 2.82
N ASP A 62 -4.36 12.42 2.42
CA ASP A 62 -5.33 13.51 2.35
C ASP A 62 -5.56 14.28 3.67
N SER A 63 -5.31 13.65 4.83
CA SER A 63 -5.54 14.27 6.15
C SER A 63 -4.32 14.28 7.06
N HIS A 64 -3.26 13.56 6.73
CA HIS A 64 -2.13 13.37 7.63
C HIS A 64 -0.84 13.10 6.85
N VAL A 65 0.28 13.55 7.41
CA VAL A 65 1.64 13.18 7.01
C VAL A 65 2.17 12.12 7.97
N ARG A 66 2.93 11.14 7.45
CA ARG A 66 3.58 10.10 8.25
C ARG A 66 5.03 9.94 7.83
N LEU A 67 5.93 9.96 8.83
CA LEU A 67 7.31 9.51 8.71
C LEU A 67 7.46 8.19 9.48
N THR A 68 8.12 7.20 8.88
CA THR A 68 8.44 5.93 9.55
C THR A 68 9.88 5.58 9.26
N LEU A 69 10.70 5.50 10.31
CA LEU A 69 12.12 5.16 10.26
C LEU A 69 12.38 3.88 11.04
N ARG A 70 13.30 3.05 10.54
CA ARG A 70 13.81 1.86 11.20
C ARG A 70 15.31 1.78 10.98
N ILE A 71 16.07 2.21 11.98
CA ILE A 71 17.53 2.21 11.97
C ILE A 71 18.00 1.09 12.89
N ALA A 72 18.91 0.25 12.42
CA ALA A 72 19.51 -0.79 13.26
C ALA A 72 20.60 -0.17 14.15
N LEU A 73 20.68 -0.57 15.42
CA LEU A 73 21.65 0.00 16.35
C LEU A 73 23.09 -0.46 16.09
N ASP A 74 23.24 -1.55 15.34
CA ASP A 74 24.49 -2.20 14.94
C ASP A 74 24.88 -1.88 13.50
N GLU A 75 24.21 -0.92 12.86
CA GLU A 75 24.53 -0.49 11.51
C GLU A 75 25.88 0.25 11.48
N ALA A 76 26.82 -0.26 10.67
CA ALA A 76 28.15 0.31 10.58
C ALA A 76 28.11 1.71 9.95
N ASP A 77 28.94 2.61 10.49
CA ASP A 77 29.10 3.99 10.01
C ASP A 77 27.81 4.85 10.03
N ILE A 78 26.79 4.41 10.79
CA ILE A 78 25.55 5.17 10.99
C ILE A 78 25.41 5.52 12.47
N VAL A 79 25.27 6.82 12.76
CA VAL A 79 24.82 7.31 14.06
C VAL A 79 23.30 7.47 13.99
N PRO A 80 22.50 6.71 14.76
CA PRO A 80 21.05 6.73 14.62
C PRO A 80 20.42 8.12 14.82
N ALA A 81 20.99 8.94 15.71
CA ALA A 81 20.52 10.31 15.93
C ALA A 81 20.68 11.18 14.67
N ASP A 82 21.83 11.08 13.99
CA ASP A 82 22.11 11.86 12.78
C ASP A 82 21.23 11.37 11.62
N ALA A 83 21.09 10.05 11.46
CA ALA A 83 20.19 9.46 10.47
C ALA A 83 18.73 9.91 10.68
N ILE A 84 18.24 9.98 11.92
CA ILE A 84 16.91 10.51 12.23
C ILE A 84 16.81 11.98 11.80
N MET A 85 17.78 12.81 12.13
CA MET A 85 17.75 14.24 11.80
C MET A 85 17.80 14.49 10.28
N ASP A 86 18.70 13.83 9.57
CA ASP A 86 18.87 14.02 8.13
C ASP A 86 17.70 13.46 7.32
N GLU A 87 17.19 12.30 7.68
CA GLU A 87 16.00 11.75 7.02
C GLU A 87 14.72 12.51 7.37
N SER A 88 14.63 13.07 8.58
CA SER A 88 13.53 13.98 8.92
C SER A 88 13.57 15.25 8.06
N ARG A 89 14.75 15.82 7.81
CA ARG A 89 14.90 16.98 6.93
C ARG A 89 14.46 16.67 5.50
N GLN A 90 14.92 15.55 4.95
CA GLN A 90 14.50 15.09 3.62
C GLN A 90 12.98 14.84 3.53
N ALA A 91 12.40 14.28 4.59
CA ALA A 91 10.96 14.09 4.69
C ALA A 91 10.20 15.43 4.70
N SER A 92 10.67 16.41 5.48
CA SER A 92 10.11 17.77 5.50
C SER A 92 10.18 18.42 4.11
N ASP A 93 11.33 18.42 3.45
CA ASP A 93 11.50 19.01 2.12
C ASP A 93 10.59 18.34 1.07
N PHE A 94 10.31 17.05 1.22
CA PHE A 94 9.35 16.36 0.38
C PHE A 94 7.92 16.81 0.64
N VAL A 95 7.53 16.92 1.92
CA VAL A 95 6.19 17.35 2.32
C VAL A 95 5.90 18.75 1.81
N ASP A 96 6.84 19.68 1.99
CA ASP A 96 6.71 21.06 1.53
C ASP A 96 6.54 21.11 0.00
N ARG A 97 7.38 20.39 -0.74
CA ARG A 97 7.24 20.28 -2.21
C ARG A 97 5.89 19.72 -2.64
N VAL A 98 5.37 18.72 -1.92
CA VAL A 98 4.06 18.13 -2.24
C VAL A 98 2.95 19.16 -2.10
N PHE A 99 2.98 19.99 -1.04
CA PHE A 99 2.01 21.05 -0.85
C PHE A 99 2.20 22.19 -1.85
N ASP A 100 3.43 22.62 -2.13
CA ASP A 100 3.72 23.68 -3.09
C ASP A 100 3.31 23.34 -4.54
N THR A 101 3.26 22.05 -4.90
CA THR A 101 2.84 21.61 -6.23
C THR A 101 1.31 21.46 -6.35
N GLU A 102 0.56 21.58 -5.25
CA GLU A 102 -0.91 21.42 -5.21
C GLU A 102 -1.67 22.75 -5.03
N PHE A 103 -0.97 23.88 -4.98
CA PHE A 103 -1.51 25.25 -5.06
C PHE A 103 -1.15 25.93 -6.39
#